data_AF-A0A8T7EQM5-F1
#
_entry.id   AF-A0A8T7EQM5-F1
#
_cell.length_a   1.000
_cell.length_b   1.000
_cell.length_c   1.000
_cell.angle_alpha   90.00
_cell.angle_beta   90.00
_cell.angle_gamma   90.00
#
_symmetry.space_group_name_H-M   'P 1'
#
loop_
_entity.id
_entity.type
_entity.pdbx_description
1 polymer ?
#
loop_
_entity_poly.entity_id
_entity_poly.type
_entity_poly.pdbx_seq_one_letter_code
_entity_poly.pdbx_strand_id
1 'polypeptide(L)'
;MADVRRIMEKKAANLTVQPEEYSTLARFAEAVETHLLGLRIQSRQARLAEINALRATLPQPAFQIPVEKLDLPEPLLDALAPLENVGEILLRFLIDEKRINRLLSGQPEGSVEMLQVALDKVMDPEALEQLAAAETEAAEMVEAQEAEASAAPVEAAPEAPVAAPVPSPIVAFPDEIPAGDRRRVRKEARAEAEPVLEIEEDDDVLPAKGKKGKKGKKKHRQIYFDEDRGEMVVRRQHRGGPGAHVG
;
A
#
# COMPACT_ATOMS: atom_id res chain seq x y z
N MET A 1 -7.66 -14.82 -31.37
CA MET A 1 -6.51 -15.70 -31.01
C MET A 1 -5.94 -16.47 -32.19
N ALA A 2 -6.77 -17.01 -33.11
CA ALA A 2 -6.28 -17.74 -34.29
C ALA A 2 -5.35 -16.90 -35.18
N ASP A 3 -5.66 -15.62 -35.39
CA ASP A 3 -4.83 -14.72 -36.21
C ASP A 3 -3.46 -14.43 -35.59
N VAL A 4 -3.40 -14.16 -34.29
CA VAL A 4 -2.16 -13.97 -33.53
C VAL A 4 -1.24 -15.18 -33.66
N ARG A 5 -1.80 -16.40 -33.53
CA ARG A 5 -1.04 -17.65 -33.69
C ARG A 5 -0.49 -17.80 -35.10
N ARG A 6 -1.32 -17.54 -36.12
CA ARG A 6 -0.90 -17.58 -37.53
C ARG A 6 0.22 -16.58 -37.84
N ILE A 7 0.14 -15.36 -37.29
CA ILE A 7 1.18 -14.33 -37.44
C ILE A 7 2.48 -14.77 -36.74
N MET A 8 2.37 -15.39 -35.56
CA MET A 8 3.53 -15.94 -34.85
C MET A 8 4.19 -17.09 -35.59
N GLU A 9 3.42 -17.97 -36.21
CA GLU A 9 3.93 -19.04 -37.08
C GLU A 9 4.65 -18.48 -38.30
N LYS A 10 4.10 -17.44 -38.96
CA LYS A 10 4.80 -16.73 -40.05
C LYS A 10 6.13 -16.16 -39.58
N LYS A 11 6.15 -15.49 -38.43
CA LYS A 11 7.38 -14.92 -37.84
C LYS A 11 8.39 -16.01 -37.51
N ALA A 12 7.97 -17.14 -36.94
CA ALA A 12 8.83 -18.27 -36.62
C ALA A 12 9.41 -18.96 -37.87
N ALA A 13 8.65 -18.99 -38.96
CA ALA A 13 9.09 -19.47 -40.26
C ALA A 13 9.94 -18.44 -41.06
N ASN A 14 10.32 -17.31 -40.45
CA ASN A 14 11.02 -16.20 -41.11
C ASN A 14 10.30 -15.64 -42.35
N LEU A 15 8.98 -15.75 -42.39
CA LEU A 15 8.15 -15.17 -43.45
C LEU A 15 7.85 -13.69 -43.15
N THR A 16 7.64 -12.90 -44.21
CA THR A 16 7.33 -11.48 -44.08
C THR A 16 6.01 -11.27 -43.33
N VAL A 17 6.06 -10.48 -42.26
CA VAL A 17 4.91 -10.05 -41.47
C VAL A 17 4.52 -8.64 -41.91
N GLN A 18 3.24 -8.41 -42.14
CA GLN A 18 2.73 -7.11 -42.59
C GLN A 18 2.63 -6.10 -41.42
N PRO A 19 2.67 -4.79 -41.66
CA PRO A 19 2.56 -3.77 -40.60
C PRO A 19 1.26 -3.91 -39.78
N GLU A 20 0.14 -4.23 -40.42
CA GLU A 20 -1.14 -4.48 -39.74
C GLU A 20 -1.06 -5.67 -38.79
N GLU A 21 -0.34 -6.73 -39.17
CA GLU A 21 -0.13 -7.91 -38.33
C GLU A 21 0.67 -7.55 -37.07
N TYR A 22 1.67 -6.68 -37.16
CA TYR A 22 2.36 -6.16 -35.97
C TYR A 22 1.43 -5.35 -35.05
N SER A 23 0.52 -4.55 -35.61
CA SER A 23 -0.47 -3.82 -34.81
C SER A 23 -1.40 -4.78 -34.05
N THR A 24 -1.79 -5.89 -34.68
CA THR A 24 -2.61 -6.92 -34.01
C THR A 24 -1.86 -7.64 -32.90
N LEU A 25 -0.57 -7.92 -33.09
CA LEU A 25 0.28 -8.47 -32.03
C LEU A 25 0.46 -7.49 -30.88
N ALA A 26 0.64 -6.20 -31.17
CA ALA A 26 0.79 -5.16 -30.15
C ALA A 26 -0.47 -5.02 -29.29
N ARG A 27 -1.66 -4.94 -29.90
CA ARG A 27 -2.93 -4.93 -29.16
C ARG A 27 -3.15 -6.20 -28.35
N PHE A 28 -2.72 -7.35 -28.87
CA PHE A 28 -2.78 -8.61 -28.13
C PHE A 28 -1.83 -8.61 -26.92
N ALA A 29 -0.60 -8.13 -27.08
CA ALA A 29 0.36 -8.00 -25.98
C ALA A 29 -0.20 -7.08 -24.88
N GLU A 30 -0.74 -5.91 -25.25
CA GLU A 30 -1.38 -4.98 -24.32
C GLU A 30 -2.59 -5.62 -23.60
N ALA A 31 -3.44 -6.36 -24.32
CA ALA A 31 -4.57 -7.07 -23.73
C ALA A 31 -4.13 -8.17 -22.73
N VAL A 32 -3.03 -8.88 -23.01
CA VAL A 32 -2.47 -9.87 -22.10
C VAL A 32 -1.83 -9.21 -20.89
N GLU A 33 -1.06 -8.14 -21.08
CA GLU A 33 -0.45 -7.37 -19.99
C GLU A 33 -1.50 -6.80 -19.05
N THR A 34 -2.51 -6.13 -19.59
CA THR A 34 -3.65 -5.60 -18.81
C THR A 34 -4.42 -6.69 -18.09
N HIS A 35 -4.61 -7.85 -18.73
CA HIS A 35 -5.26 -8.99 -18.07
C HIS A 35 -4.42 -9.55 -16.90
N LEU A 36 -3.11 -9.76 -17.10
CA LEU A 36 -2.21 -10.24 -16.05
C LEU A 36 -2.10 -9.25 -14.89
N LEU A 37 -2.06 -7.96 -15.19
CA LEU A 37 -2.15 -6.90 -14.18
C LEU A 37 -3.49 -6.96 -13.44
N GLY A 38 -4.59 -7.11 -14.17
CA GLY A 38 -5.94 -7.28 -13.60
C GLY A 38 -6.02 -8.45 -12.63
N LEU A 39 -5.46 -9.61 -12.99
CA LEU A 39 -5.42 -10.78 -12.09
C LEU A 39 -4.64 -10.50 -10.81
N ARG A 40 -3.48 -9.81 -10.90
CA ARG A 40 -2.69 -9.43 -9.72
C ARG A 40 -3.40 -8.41 -8.84
N ILE A 41 -4.08 -7.44 -9.44
CA ILE A 41 -4.85 -6.44 -8.70
C ILE A 41 -6.03 -7.12 -8.01
N GLN A 42 -6.76 -8.00 -8.70
CA GLN A 42 -7.88 -8.74 -8.13
C GLN A 42 -7.44 -9.65 -6.99
N SER A 43 -6.31 -10.36 -7.11
CA SER A 43 -5.82 -11.20 -6.01
C SER A 43 -5.42 -10.37 -4.79
N ARG A 44 -4.76 -9.21 -4.99
CA ARG A 44 -4.43 -8.26 -3.92
C ARG A 44 -5.68 -7.69 -3.28
N GLN A 45 -6.66 -7.26 -4.08
CA GLN A 45 -7.93 -6.73 -3.60
C GLN A 45 -8.73 -7.78 -2.83
N ALA A 46 -8.80 -9.01 -3.32
CA ALA A 46 -9.45 -10.11 -2.60
C ALA A 46 -8.77 -10.35 -1.25
N ARG A 47 -7.43 -10.36 -1.21
CA ARG A 47 -6.68 -10.52 0.03
C ARG A 47 -6.93 -9.37 1.00
N LEU A 48 -6.93 -8.12 0.53
CA LEU A 48 -7.24 -6.96 1.36
C LEU A 48 -8.69 -6.99 1.86
N ALA A 49 -9.63 -7.44 1.04
CA ALA A 49 -11.03 -7.59 1.44
C ALA A 49 -11.19 -8.66 2.53
N GLU A 50 -10.49 -9.80 2.44
CA GLU A 50 -10.44 -10.80 3.51
C GLU A 50 -9.90 -10.21 4.82
N ILE A 51 -8.78 -9.48 4.74
CA ILE A 51 -8.15 -8.83 5.90
C ILE A 51 -9.11 -7.81 6.53
N ASN A 52 -9.76 -6.98 5.71
CA ASN A 52 -10.71 -5.98 6.19
C ASN A 52 -11.98 -6.61 6.78
N ALA A 53 -12.46 -7.72 6.22
CA ALA A 53 -13.57 -8.47 6.79
C ALA A 53 -13.23 -9.01 8.18
N LEU A 54 -12.02 -9.58 8.35
CA LEU A 54 -11.55 -10.01 9.67
C LEU A 54 -11.37 -8.84 10.63
N ARG A 55 -10.83 -7.71 10.16
CA ARG A 55 -10.71 -6.48 10.95
C ARG A 55 -12.06 -5.98 11.46
N ALA A 56 -13.11 -6.08 10.64
CA ALA A 56 -14.46 -5.67 11.03
C ALA A 56 -15.09 -6.59 12.09
N THR A 57 -14.64 -7.85 12.19
CA THR A 57 -15.08 -8.77 13.27
C THR A 57 -14.40 -8.50 14.61
N LEU A 58 -13.28 -7.78 14.61
CA LEU A 58 -12.55 -7.42 15.81
C LEU A 58 -13.09 -6.12 16.42
N PRO A 59 -13.03 -5.95 17.75
CA PRO A 59 -13.43 -4.72 18.41
C PRO A 59 -12.52 -3.56 17.99
N GLN A 60 -13.10 -2.50 17.42
CA GLN A 60 -12.38 -1.28 17.03
C GLN A 60 -11.55 -0.62 18.15
N PRO A 61 -12.01 -0.54 19.41
CA PRO A 61 -11.20 0.05 20.47
C PRO A 61 -9.87 -0.69 20.72
N ALA A 62 -9.75 -1.97 20.34
CA ALA A 62 -8.49 -2.70 20.44
C ALA A 62 -7.37 -2.11 19.56
N PHE A 63 -7.73 -1.47 18.45
CA PHE A 63 -6.75 -0.82 17.55
C PHE A 63 -6.21 0.50 18.11
N GLN A 64 -6.81 1.04 19.18
CA GLN A 64 -6.36 2.25 19.85
C GLN A 64 -5.43 1.96 21.03
N ILE A 65 -5.37 0.71 21.49
CA ILE A 65 -4.53 0.29 22.62
C ILE A 65 -3.13 -0.01 22.08
N PRO A 66 -2.09 0.79 22.41
CA PRO A 66 -0.73 0.53 21.98
C PRO A 66 -0.19 -0.75 22.63
N VAL A 67 0.73 -1.43 21.93
CA VAL A 67 1.38 -2.66 22.44
C VAL A 67 2.01 -2.45 23.81
N GLU A 68 2.59 -1.27 24.08
CA GLU A 68 3.25 -0.93 25.34
C GLU A 68 2.36 -1.01 26.58
N LYS A 69 1.03 -0.91 26.42
CA LYS A 69 0.07 -1.04 27.52
C LYS A 69 -0.25 -2.49 27.87
N LEU A 70 0.26 -3.46 27.12
CA LEU A 70 0.14 -4.87 27.46
C LEU A 70 1.03 -5.18 28.67
N ASP A 71 0.49 -5.97 29.59
CA ASP A 71 1.20 -6.50 30.75
C ASP A 71 2.17 -7.62 30.33
N LEU A 72 3.19 -7.26 29.54
CA LEU A 72 4.19 -8.15 28.98
C LEU A 72 5.60 -7.67 29.33
N PRO A 73 6.58 -8.59 29.41
CA PRO A 73 7.98 -8.22 29.58
C PRO A 73 8.47 -7.35 28.41
N GLU A 74 9.31 -6.36 28.71
CA GLU A 74 9.96 -5.46 27.75
C GLU A 74 10.55 -6.16 26.50
N PRO A 75 11.27 -7.31 26.60
CA PRO A 75 11.78 -7.96 25.40
C PRO A 75 10.69 -8.54 24.48
N LEU A 76 9.49 -8.84 25.00
CA LEU A 76 8.35 -9.24 24.17
C LEU A 76 7.70 -8.01 23.52
N LEU A 77 7.59 -6.90 24.26
CA LEU A 77 7.10 -5.63 23.73
C LEU A 77 7.98 -5.15 22.56
N ASP A 78 9.31 -5.21 22.72
CA ASP A 78 10.27 -4.88 21.66
C ASP A 78 10.10 -5.75 20.40
N ALA A 79 9.82 -7.04 20.59
CA ALA A 79 9.58 -7.97 19.48
C ALA A 79 8.26 -7.69 18.74
N LEU A 80 7.27 -7.14 19.45
CA LEU A 80 5.94 -6.81 18.97
C LEU A 80 5.79 -5.35 18.51
N ALA A 81 6.79 -4.50 18.74
CA ALA A 81 6.82 -3.10 18.32
C ALA A 81 6.42 -2.86 16.86
N PRO A 82 6.76 -3.72 15.87
CA PRO A 82 6.31 -3.53 14.48
C PRO A 82 4.79 -3.62 14.25
N LEU A 83 4.03 -4.11 15.23
CA LEU A 83 2.57 -4.25 15.14
C LEU A 83 1.82 -3.07 15.77
N GLU A 84 2.50 -2.15 16.47
CA GLU A 84 2.02 -0.88 17.06
C GLU A 84 0.85 -0.97 18.07
N ASN A 85 -0.21 -1.72 17.76
CA ASN A 85 -1.45 -1.80 18.52
C ASN A 85 -1.90 -3.24 18.78
N VAL A 86 -2.69 -3.42 19.84
CA VAL A 86 -3.29 -4.71 20.23
C VAL A 86 -4.17 -5.29 19.12
N GLY A 87 -4.98 -4.44 18.48
CA GLY A 87 -5.85 -4.85 17.37
C GLY A 87 -5.08 -5.46 16.20
N GLU A 88 -3.90 -4.94 15.88
CA GLU A 88 -3.07 -5.47 14.79
C GLU A 88 -2.37 -6.79 15.16
N ILE A 89 -2.04 -6.97 16.44
CA ILE A 89 -1.58 -8.27 16.96
C ILE A 89 -2.70 -9.32 16.80
N LEU A 90 -3.92 -8.99 17.22
CA LEU A 90 -5.09 -9.89 17.09
C LEU A 90 -5.39 -10.22 15.62
N LEU A 91 -5.40 -9.19 14.77
CA LEU A 91 -5.62 -9.36 13.33
C LEU A 91 -4.54 -10.26 12.72
N ARG A 92 -3.27 -10.06 13.10
CA ARG A 92 -2.18 -10.91 12.63
C ARG A 92 -2.29 -12.33 13.16
N PHE A 93 -2.77 -12.52 14.37
CA PHE A 93 -3.01 -13.85 14.95
C PHE A 93 -4.04 -14.63 14.12
N LEU A 94 -5.10 -13.96 13.63
CA LEU A 94 -6.12 -14.56 12.77
C LEU A 94 -5.65 -14.84 11.34
N ILE A 95 -4.84 -13.96 10.75
CA ILE A 95 -4.43 -14.07 9.34
C ILE A 95 -3.19 -14.95 9.16
N ASP A 96 -2.21 -14.82 10.05
CA ASP A 96 -0.91 -15.48 9.95
C ASP A 96 -0.17 -15.52 11.30
N GLU A 97 -0.57 -16.51 12.11
CA GLU A 97 0.03 -16.84 13.40
C GLU A 97 1.54 -17.15 13.29
N LYS A 98 1.98 -17.73 12.16
CA LYS A 98 3.39 -18.10 11.96
C LYS A 98 4.31 -16.89 11.99
N ARG A 99 3.84 -15.72 11.52
CA ARG A 99 4.63 -14.49 11.61
C ARG A 99 4.82 -14.02 13.05
N ILE A 100 3.80 -14.12 13.89
CA ILE A 100 3.92 -13.80 15.33
C ILE A 100 4.91 -14.77 15.98
N ASN A 101 4.79 -16.06 15.69
CA ASN A 101 5.72 -17.08 16.20
C ASN A 101 7.17 -16.82 15.73
N ARG A 102 7.36 -16.32 14.50
CA ARG A 102 8.67 -15.94 13.98
C ARG A 102 9.24 -14.71 14.70
N LEU A 103 8.41 -13.70 14.98
CA LEU A 103 8.81 -12.51 15.76
C LEU A 103 9.23 -12.89 17.19
N LEU A 104 8.47 -13.80 17.81
CA LEU A 104 8.74 -14.28 19.17
C LEU A 104 9.75 -15.44 19.24
N SER A 105 10.32 -15.90 18.12
CA SER A 105 11.23 -17.06 18.10
C SER A 105 12.54 -16.86 18.87
N GLY A 106 12.90 -15.60 19.17
CA GLY A 106 14.06 -15.24 20.00
C GLY A 106 13.77 -15.08 21.49
N GLN A 107 12.51 -15.27 21.90
CA GLN A 107 12.02 -15.05 23.26
C GLN A 107 11.90 -16.39 24.03
N PRO A 108 11.76 -16.38 25.37
CA PRO A 108 11.60 -17.61 26.15
C PRO A 108 10.43 -18.49 25.67
N GLU A 109 10.56 -19.80 25.86
CA GLU A 109 9.47 -20.74 25.61
C GLU A 109 8.22 -20.32 26.40
N GLY A 110 7.04 -20.36 25.77
CA GLY A 110 5.79 -19.86 26.35
C GLY A 110 5.49 -18.38 26.08
N SER A 111 6.33 -17.64 25.35
CA SER A 111 6.06 -16.23 25.00
C SER A 111 4.74 -16.00 24.26
N VAL A 112 4.34 -16.96 23.42
CA VAL A 112 3.07 -16.91 22.69
C VAL A 112 1.89 -17.10 23.65
N GLU A 113 2.01 -17.99 24.62
CA GLU A 113 0.99 -18.21 25.65
C GLU A 113 0.86 -16.99 26.57
N MET A 114 2.00 -16.38 26.95
CA MET A 114 2.01 -15.12 27.71
C MET A 114 1.31 -13.99 26.94
N LEU A 115 1.57 -13.89 25.63
CA LEU A 115 0.90 -12.93 24.76
C LEU A 115 -0.62 -13.18 24.73
N GLN A 116 -1.06 -14.43 24.56
CA GLN A 116 -2.48 -14.77 24.58
C GLN A 116 -3.15 -14.36 25.89
N VAL A 117 -2.53 -14.70 27.03
CA VAL A 117 -3.05 -14.32 28.35
C VAL A 117 -3.11 -12.80 28.52
N ALA A 118 -2.13 -12.05 28.02
CA ALA A 118 -2.15 -10.59 28.08
C ALA A 118 -3.24 -9.99 27.18
N LEU A 119 -3.45 -10.56 25.98
CA LEU A 119 -4.50 -10.13 25.06
C LEU A 119 -5.89 -10.39 25.65
N ASP A 120 -6.12 -11.56 26.25
CA ASP A 120 -7.40 -11.92 26.86
C ASP A 120 -7.80 -10.94 27.98
N LYS A 121 -6.85 -10.52 28.82
CA LYS A 121 -7.08 -9.49 29.87
C LYS A 121 -7.46 -8.13 29.30
N VAL A 122 -6.89 -7.74 28.15
CA VAL A 122 -7.18 -6.44 27.52
C VAL A 122 -8.52 -6.47 26.77
N MET A 123 -8.97 -7.66 26.37
CA MET A 123 -10.28 -7.88 25.77
C MET A 123 -11.42 -7.90 26.80
N ASP A 124 -11.15 -7.65 28.09
CA ASP A 124 -12.17 -7.56 29.12
C ASP A 124 -13.18 -6.41 28.80
N PRO A 125 -14.50 -6.67 28.90
CA PRO A 125 -15.54 -5.80 28.35
C PRO A 125 -15.58 -4.40 28.99
N GLU A 126 -15.16 -4.25 30.25
CA GLU A 126 -15.14 -2.94 30.93
C GLU A 126 -14.12 -1.96 30.33
N ALA A 127 -12.96 -2.46 29.85
CA ALA A 127 -11.94 -1.63 29.21
C ALA A 127 -12.34 -1.23 27.79
N LEU A 128 -13.05 -2.13 27.08
CA LEU A 128 -13.58 -1.86 25.75
C LEU A 128 -14.79 -0.92 25.79
N GLU A 129 -15.65 -0.99 26.81
CA GLU A 129 -16.77 -0.07 27.01
C GLU A 129 -16.33 1.38 27.26
N GLN A 130 -15.27 1.60 28.04
CA GLN A 130 -14.76 2.95 28.29
C GLN A 130 -14.15 3.60 27.03
N LEU A 131 -13.50 2.81 26.17
CA LEU A 131 -12.97 3.30 24.90
C LEU A 131 -14.07 3.50 23.85
N ALA A 132 -15.10 2.64 23.81
CA ALA A 132 -16.26 2.81 22.94
C ALA A 132 -17.13 4.02 23.34
N ALA A 133 -17.24 4.29 24.64
CA ALA A 133 -17.90 5.50 25.15
C ALA A 133 -17.14 6.77 24.72
N ALA A 134 -15.80 6.76 24.78
CA ALA A 134 -15.00 7.89 24.32
C ALA A 134 -15.10 8.13 22.80
N GLU A 135 -15.28 7.07 21.99
CA GLU A 135 -15.45 7.20 20.53
C GLU A 135 -16.84 7.74 20.15
N THR A 136 -17.88 7.38 20.90
CA THR A 136 -19.24 7.94 20.72
C THR A 136 -19.32 9.41 21.15
N GLU A 137 -18.67 9.78 22.25
CA GLU A 137 -18.58 11.18 22.70
C GLU A 137 -17.74 12.04 21.73
N ALA A 138 -16.65 11.50 21.18
CA ALA A 138 -15.84 12.20 20.19
C ALA A 138 -16.57 12.38 18.84
N ALA A 139 -17.37 11.40 18.41
CA ALA A 139 -18.19 11.53 17.20
C ALA A 139 -19.28 12.60 17.37
N GLU A 140 -19.93 12.67 18.53
CA GLU A 140 -20.97 13.66 18.84
C GLU A 140 -20.40 15.10 18.92
N MET A 141 -19.18 15.27 19.41
CA MET A 141 -18.50 16.57 19.44
C MET A 141 -18.10 17.09 18.04
N VAL A 142 -17.78 16.19 17.10
CA VAL A 142 -17.45 16.58 15.72
C VAL A 142 -18.71 16.95 14.94
N GLU A 143 -19.81 16.22 15.14
CA GLU A 143 -21.11 16.53 14.54
C GLU A 143 -21.70 17.87 15.07
N ALA A 144 -21.49 18.18 16.35
CA ALA A 144 -21.88 19.47 16.94
C ALA A 144 -21.08 20.66 16.37
N GLN A 145 -19.78 20.49 16.09
CA GLN A 145 -18.96 21.55 15.47
C GLN A 145 -19.31 21.81 13.99
N GLU A 146 -19.72 20.78 13.25
CA GLU A 146 -20.14 20.93 11.85
C GLU A 146 -21.54 21.59 11.73
N ALA A 147 -22.40 21.39 12.73
CA ALA A 147 -23.70 22.08 12.84
C ALA A 147 -23.58 23.57 13.25
N GLU A 148 -22.65 23.94 14.13
CA GLU A 148 -22.42 25.34 14.53
C GLU A 148 -21.78 26.20 13.43
N ALA A 149 -21.00 25.61 12.52
CA ALA A 149 -20.42 26.34 11.37
C ALA A 149 -21.44 26.71 10.27
N SER A 150 -22.63 26.09 10.27
CA SER A 150 -23.72 26.35 9.33
C SER A 150 -24.76 27.35 9.84
N ALA A 151 -24.71 27.71 11.15
CA ALA A 151 -25.72 28.51 11.81
C ALA A 151 -25.22 29.89 12.25
N ALA A 152 -24.58 30.66 11.36
CA ALA A 152 -24.45 32.10 11.54
C ALA A 152 -25.75 32.79 11.08
N PRO A 153 -26.52 33.44 11.98
CA PRO A 153 -27.76 34.10 11.62
C PRO A 153 -27.45 35.48 11.04
N VAL A 154 -27.82 35.72 9.78
CA VAL A 154 -27.97 37.07 9.24
C VAL A 154 -29.46 37.38 9.20
N GLU A 155 -29.98 37.89 10.31
CA GLU A 155 -31.31 38.48 10.41
C GLU A 155 -31.18 40.01 10.32
N ALA A 156 -31.69 40.60 9.24
CA ALA A 156 -32.31 41.92 9.20
C ALA A 156 -33.03 42.12 7.85
N ALA A 157 -34.32 41.79 7.83
CA ALA A 157 -35.31 42.37 6.90
C ALA A 157 -35.70 43.80 7.40
N PRO A 158 -36.55 44.62 6.73
CA PRO A 158 -37.34 44.37 5.50
C PRO A 158 -37.44 45.55 4.50
N GLU A 159 -37.80 45.28 3.24
CA GLU A 159 -38.94 45.93 2.55
C GLU A 159 -39.19 45.26 1.18
N ALA A 160 -40.45 44.90 0.93
CA ALA A 160 -40.97 44.29 -0.30
C ALA A 160 -41.56 45.38 -1.22
N PRO A 161 -42.28 45.10 -2.34
CA PRO A 161 -42.28 43.96 -3.28
C PRO A 161 -42.22 44.43 -4.77
N VAL A 162 -42.01 43.52 -5.75
CA VAL A 162 -42.88 43.27 -6.93
C VAL A 162 -42.17 42.59 -8.12
N ALA A 163 -42.92 41.65 -8.72
CA ALA A 163 -42.94 41.23 -10.14
C ALA A 163 -41.91 40.20 -10.65
N ALA A 164 -42.37 38.93 -10.66
CA ALA A 164 -42.56 38.03 -11.82
C ALA A 164 -41.41 37.79 -12.86
N PRO A 165 -41.38 36.59 -13.48
CA PRO A 165 -40.16 35.89 -13.88
C PRO A 165 -39.71 36.22 -15.32
N VAL A 166 -38.40 36.14 -15.58
CA VAL A 166 -37.85 36.31 -16.94
C VAL A 166 -37.14 35.02 -17.35
N PRO A 167 -37.49 34.43 -18.52
CA PRO A 167 -36.93 33.18 -19.00
C PRO A 167 -35.53 33.36 -19.60
N SER A 168 -34.80 32.25 -19.66
CA SER A 168 -33.50 32.09 -20.29
C SER A 168 -33.48 32.46 -21.78
N PRO A 169 -32.31 32.93 -22.27
CA PRO A 169 -31.94 32.65 -23.65
C PRO A 169 -30.59 31.93 -23.77
N ILE A 170 -30.61 30.87 -24.58
CA ILE A 170 -29.47 30.16 -25.17
C ILE A 170 -28.88 31.02 -26.28
N VAL A 171 -27.57 31.34 -26.26
CA VAL A 171 -26.61 31.45 -27.39
C VAL A 171 -25.21 31.66 -26.74
N ALA A 172 -24.04 31.25 -27.21
CA ALA A 172 -23.54 30.59 -28.42
C ALA A 172 -22.14 30.06 -28.05
N PHE A 173 -21.74 28.91 -28.57
CA PHE A 173 -20.34 28.48 -28.56
C PHE A 173 -19.54 29.28 -29.60
N PRO A 174 -18.35 29.81 -29.26
CA PRO A 174 -17.30 30.03 -30.24
C PRO A 174 -16.33 28.85 -30.24
N ASP A 175 -16.25 28.20 -31.40
CA ASP A 175 -15.10 27.42 -31.86
C ASP A 175 -13.86 28.33 -31.90
N GLU A 176 -12.75 27.89 -31.30
CA GLU A 176 -11.35 28.04 -31.74
C GLU A 176 -10.38 27.82 -30.56
N ILE A 177 -9.79 26.62 -30.49
CA ILE A 177 -8.62 26.36 -29.63
C ILE A 177 -7.38 26.36 -30.54
N PRO A 178 -6.44 27.32 -30.41
CA PRO A 178 -5.19 27.25 -31.15
C PRO A 178 -4.37 26.05 -30.67
N ALA A 179 -3.94 25.26 -31.65
CA ALA A 179 -3.10 24.08 -31.46
C ALA A 179 -1.72 24.48 -30.91
N GLY A 180 -1.46 24.19 -29.64
CA GLY A 180 -0.09 24.29 -29.14
C GLY A 180 0.09 24.26 -27.63
N ASP A 181 -0.38 23.23 -26.90
CA ASP A 181 0.35 22.80 -25.68
C ASP A 181 -0.10 21.44 -25.11
N ARG A 182 0.00 20.35 -25.88
CA ARG A 182 -0.36 19.00 -25.39
C ARG A 182 0.77 18.25 -24.68
N ARG A 183 1.84 18.92 -24.26
CA ARG A 183 3.01 18.23 -23.67
C ARG A 183 3.21 18.45 -22.17
N ARG A 184 2.43 19.32 -21.52
CA ARG A 184 2.62 19.63 -20.09
C ARG A 184 1.63 18.97 -19.13
N VAL A 185 0.47 18.50 -19.59
CA VAL A 185 -0.57 17.96 -18.68
C VAL A 185 -0.32 16.50 -18.25
N ARG A 186 0.62 15.77 -18.88
CA ARG A 186 0.91 14.37 -18.53
C ARG A 186 1.83 14.20 -17.30
N LYS A 187 2.51 15.27 -16.85
CA LYS A 187 3.53 15.14 -15.79
C LYS A 187 2.99 15.37 -14.38
N GLU A 188 1.84 16.03 -14.23
CA GLU A 188 1.29 16.39 -12.91
C GLU A 188 0.33 15.33 -12.35
N ALA A 189 -0.35 14.55 -13.21
CA ALA A 189 -1.26 13.48 -12.76
C ALA A 189 -0.57 12.17 -12.30
N ARG A 190 0.77 12.14 -12.19
CA ARG A 190 1.54 10.98 -11.68
C ARG A 190 2.15 11.24 -10.29
N ALA A 191 1.93 12.41 -9.71
CA ALA A 191 2.53 12.81 -8.44
C ALA A 191 1.67 12.50 -7.20
N GLU A 192 0.39 12.12 -7.37
CA GLU A 192 -0.50 11.71 -6.26
C GLU A 192 -0.81 10.21 -6.32
N ALA A 193 0.25 9.39 -6.37
CA ALA A 193 0.13 7.98 -6.06
C ALA A 193 0.51 7.78 -4.58
N GLU A 194 -0.49 7.48 -3.76
CA GLU A 194 -0.39 7.10 -2.35
C GLU A 194 0.71 6.03 -2.12
N PRO A 195 1.34 5.99 -0.92
CA PRO A 195 2.43 5.07 -0.65
C PRO A 195 1.95 3.61 -0.77
N VAL A 196 2.45 2.93 -1.78
CA VAL A 196 2.31 1.49 -1.97
C VAL A 196 2.97 0.81 -0.75
N LEU A 197 2.14 0.26 0.14
CA LEU A 197 2.60 -0.65 1.18
C LEU A 197 3.26 -1.85 0.50
N GLU A 198 4.59 -1.92 0.58
CA GLU A 198 5.41 -3.05 0.16
C GLU A 198 5.14 -4.21 1.12
N ILE A 199 4.07 -4.97 0.87
CA ILE A 199 3.84 -6.25 1.53
C ILE A 199 4.75 -7.24 0.81
N GLU A 200 5.86 -7.60 1.45
CA GLU A 200 6.79 -8.64 1.01
C GLU A 200 6.01 -9.92 0.67
N GLU A 201 5.94 -10.25 -0.62
CA GLU A 201 5.63 -11.59 -1.12
C GLU A 201 6.84 -12.48 -0.80
N ASP A 202 6.85 -13.09 0.39
CA ASP A 202 7.78 -14.18 0.73
C ASP A 202 7.27 -15.44 0.00
N ASP A 203 7.83 -15.65 -1.19
CA ASP A 203 7.54 -16.71 -2.14
C ASP A 203 8.16 -18.04 -1.64
N ASP A 204 7.49 -18.71 -0.69
CA ASP A 204 7.98 -19.95 -0.08
C ASP A 204 7.29 -21.19 -0.71
N VAL A 205 7.81 -21.62 -1.86
CA VAL A 205 7.51 -22.94 -2.47
C VAL A 205 8.79 -23.69 -2.87
N LEU A 206 9.31 -24.46 -1.89
CA LEU A 206 9.95 -25.80 -1.94
C LEU A 206 11.47 -25.94 -2.28
N PRO A 207 12.12 -27.10 -1.96
CA PRO A 207 12.13 -27.87 -0.71
C PRO A 207 13.57 -28.26 -0.24
N ALA A 208 13.65 -28.89 0.92
CA ALA A 208 14.88 -29.32 1.62
C ALA A 208 15.80 -30.31 0.87
N LYS A 209 17.13 -30.08 0.90
CA LYS A 209 18.18 -31.07 1.30
C LYS A 209 19.61 -30.49 1.33
N GLY A 210 20.21 -30.53 2.53
CA GLY A 210 21.60 -30.93 2.79
C GLY A 210 22.77 -30.10 2.26
N LYS A 211 23.44 -29.33 3.15
CA LYS A 211 24.87 -29.50 3.54
C LYS A 211 25.34 -28.29 4.35
N LYS A 212 25.94 -28.58 5.50
CA LYS A 212 26.62 -27.65 6.42
C LYS A 212 27.75 -26.92 5.67
N GLY A 213 27.56 -25.63 5.40
CA GLY A 213 28.49 -24.77 4.65
C GLY A 213 28.89 -23.52 5.44
N LYS A 214 30.20 -23.35 5.59
CA LYS A 214 30.98 -22.29 6.26
C LYS A 214 30.39 -20.86 6.12
N LYS A 215 30.14 -20.18 7.26
CA LYS A 215 29.65 -18.80 7.39
C LYS A 215 30.56 -17.80 6.65
N GLY A 216 30.13 -17.32 5.49
CA GLY A 216 30.84 -16.32 4.69
C GLY A 216 30.69 -14.91 5.27
N LYS A 217 31.80 -14.20 5.48
CA LYS A 217 31.85 -12.81 5.94
C LYS A 217 31.28 -11.89 4.85
N LYS A 218 30.11 -11.26 5.09
CA LYS A 218 29.46 -10.33 4.14
C LYS A 218 30.38 -9.12 3.91
N LYS A 219 30.75 -8.86 2.65
CA LYS A 219 31.51 -7.66 2.24
C LYS A 219 30.53 -6.51 2.06
N HIS A 220 30.64 -5.47 2.88
CA HIS A 220 29.89 -4.22 2.72
C HIS A 220 30.27 -3.59 1.37
N ARG A 221 29.28 -3.26 0.53
CA ARG A 221 29.45 -2.43 -0.67
C ARG A 221 28.65 -1.16 -0.44
N GLN A 222 29.26 0.00 -0.68
CA GLN A 222 28.55 1.28 -0.63
C GLN A 222 27.89 1.50 -1.99
N ILE A 223 26.59 1.81 -1.96
CA ILE A 223 25.77 2.14 -3.12
C ILE A 223 25.57 3.65 -3.09
N TYR A 224 25.90 4.33 -4.18
CA TYR A 224 25.65 5.76 -4.33
C TYR A 224 24.82 5.99 -5.59
N PHE A 225 23.95 6.99 -5.54
CA PHE A 225 23.14 7.42 -6.66
C PHE A 225 23.92 8.46 -7.47
N ASP A 226 24.09 8.22 -8.78
CA ASP A 226 24.73 9.16 -9.70
C ASP A 226 23.65 10.02 -10.35
N GLU A 227 23.47 11.25 -9.87
CA GLU A 227 22.40 12.18 -10.30
C GLU A 227 22.51 12.57 -11.78
N ASP A 228 23.71 12.54 -12.37
CA ASP A 228 23.92 12.87 -13.79
C ASP A 228 23.44 11.74 -14.70
N ARG A 229 23.46 10.50 -14.20
CA ARG A 229 23.06 9.30 -14.95
C ARG A 229 21.73 8.72 -14.51
N GLY A 230 21.18 9.17 -13.38
CA GLY A 230 19.94 8.67 -12.81
C GLY A 230 20.00 7.20 -12.40
N GLU A 231 21.19 6.67 -12.14
CA GLU A 231 21.43 5.24 -11.89
C GLU A 231 22.18 5.01 -10.57
N MET A 232 21.92 3.88 -9.92
CA MET A 232 22.61 3.44 -8.71
C MET A 232 23.94 2.74 -9.05
N VAL A 233 25.06 3.33 -8.64
CA VAL A 233 26.40 2.81 -8.92
C VAL A 233 26.99 2.14 -7.68
N VAL A 234 27.42 0.89 -7.81
CA VAL A 234 28.03 0.11 -6.73
C VAL A 234 29.55 0.12 -6.88
N ARG A 235 30.27 0.83 -6.00
CA ARG A 235 31.74 0.88 -6.06
C ARG A 235 32.37 -0.28 -5.29
N ARG A 236 33.16 -1.12 -5.98
CA ARG A 236 33.94 -2.21 -5.37
C ARG A 236 35.32 -1.69 -4.95
N GLN A 237 35.51 -1.46 -3.66
CA GLN A 237 36.85 -1.19 -3.08
C GLN A 237 37.70 -2.47 -3.18
N HIS A 238 38.75 -2.44 -4.01
CA HIS A 238 39.75 -3.50 -4.04
C HIS A 238 40.80 -3.22 -2.95
N ARG A 239 40.88 -4.09 -1.94
CA ARG A 239 42.00 -4.09 -0.99
C ARG A 239 43.24 -4.68 -1.68
N GLY A 240 44.20 -3.82 -2.02
CA GLY A 240 45.64 -4.15 -2.13
C GLY A 240 46.18 -4.52 -3.52
N GLY A 241 47.16 -3.73 -3.98
CA GLY A 241 48.15 -4.10 -5.00
C GLY A 241 49.19 -2.97 -5.18
N PRO A 242 50.51 -3.25 -5.31
CA PRO A 242 51.59 -2.35 -4.88
C PRO A 242 52.27 -1.55 -6.01
N GLY A 243 52.84 -0.39 -5.64
CA GLY A 243 54.05 0.17 -6.25
C GLY A 243 53.90 1.00 -7.55
N ALA A 244 54.14 2.32 -7.44
CA ALA A 244 54.83 3.08 -8.48
C ALA A 244 55.55 4.28 -7.84
N HIS A 245 56.85 4.09 -7.56
CA HIS A 245 57.84 5.17 -7.51
C HIS A 245 58.00 5.75 -8.92
N VAL A 246 57.88 7.06 -9.09
CA VAL A 246 58.68 7.96 -9.95
C VAL A 246 58.44 9.35 -9.32
N GLY A 247 59.43 10.08 -8.79
CA GLY A 247 60.55 10.67 -9.52
C GLY A 247 60.17 12.11 -9.81
#